data_AF-A0A7J2SBM5-F1
#
_entry.id   AF-A0A7J2SBM5-F1
#
_cell.length_a   1.000
_cell.length_b   1.000
_cell.length_c   1.000
_cell.angle_alpha   90.00
_cell.angle_beta   90.00
_cell.angle_gamma   90.00
#
_symmetry.space_group_name_H-M   'P 1'
#
loop_
_entity.id
_entity.type
_entity.pdbx_description
1 polymer ?
#
loop_
_entity_poly.entity_id
_entity_poly.type
_entity_poly.pdbx_seq_one_letter_code
_entity_poly.pdbx_strand_id
1 'polypeptide(L)'
;MSMKIYFFYIFLGVLYPVVKVVYYITGLVYLRGVIYGLIAGVLTTCIGVLALKEYKGASKPVGHWLAALIPLIIIPLTPAIMVYNLGQGIFQIEKMTILVIFECIAITQIILAFLMSKDLKNKLRNG
;
A
#
# COMPACT_ATOMS: atom_id res chain seq x y z
N MET A 1 -6.64 19.11 8.25
CA MET A 1 -5.51 18.22 7.89
C MET A 1 -5.99 16.81 7.53
N SER A 2 -6.99 16.29 8.24
CA SER A 2 -7.54 14.93 8.09
C SER A 2 -7.76 14.39 6.66
N MET A 3 -8.70 14.94 5.90
CA MET A 3 -9.15 14.36 4.62
C MET A 3 -8.01 14.19 3.59
N LYS A 4 -7.00 15.06 3.65
CA LYS A 4 -5.83 14.99 2.75
C LYS A 4 -5.02 13.71 2.98
N ILE A 5 -4.89 13.25 4.23
CA ILE A 5 -4.11 12.06 4.59
C ILE A 5 -4.77 10.80 4.00
N TYR A 6 -6.10 10.67 4.11
CA TYR A 6 -6.86 9.59 3.47
C TYR A 6 -6.74 9.64 1.96
N PHE A 7 -6.84 10.83 1.36
CA PHE A 7 -6.68 11.00 -0.08
C PHE A 7 -5.28 10.56 -0.54
N PHE A 8 -4.21 10.98 0.16
CA PHE A 8 -2.85 10.53 -0.16
C PHE A 8 -2.68 9.03 -0.02
N TYR A 9 -3.25 8.42 1.01
CA TYR A 9 -3.20 6.97 1.20
C TYR A 9 -3.87 6.22 0.04
N ILE A 10 -5.06 6.66 -0.37
CA ILE A 10 -5.82 6.12 -1.51
C ILE A 10 -5.03 6.34 -2.82
N PHE A 11 -4.48 7.54 -3.01
CA PHE A 11 -3.68 7.89 -4.18
C PHE A 11 -2.47 6.96 -4.33
N LEU A 12 -1.76 6.67 -3.24
CA LEU A 12 -0.66 5.69 -3.25
C LEU A 12 -1.12 4.29 -3.62
N GLY A 13 -2.31 3.87 -3.15
CA GLY A 13 -2.91 2.59 -3.51
C GLY A 13 -3.21 2.47 -5.00
N VAL A 14 -3.65 3.55 -5.64
CA VAL A 14 -3.88 3.61 -7.10
C VAL A 14 -2.58 3.75 -7.88
N LEU A 15 -1.61 4.50 -7.36
CA LEU A 15 -0.31 4.72 -8.00
C LEU A 15 0.47 3.41 -8.11
N TYR A 16 0.38 2.54 -7.10
CA TYR A 16 1.10 1.27 -7.03
C TYR A 16 0.92 0.38 -8.29
N PRO A 17 -0.32 0.02 -8.71
CA PRO A 17 -0.52 -0.76 -9.93
C PRO A 17 -0.14 0.00 -11.20
N VAL A 18 -0.34 1.33 -11.24
CA VAL A 18 0.05 2.14 -12.41
C VAL A 18 1.56 2.05 -12.65
N VAL A 19 2.36 2.22 -11.60
CA VAL A 19 3.83 2.10 -11.69
C VAL A 19 4.24 0.68 -12.14
N LYS A 20 3.55 -0.37 -11.67
CA LYS A 20 3.81 -1.74 -12.13
C LYS A 20 3.46 -1.97 -13.59
N VAL A 21 2.38 -1.38 -14.09
CA VAL A 21 2.03 -1.47 -15.51
C VAL A 21 3.10 -0.80 -16.37
N VAL A 22 3.60 0.37 -15.96
CA VAL A 22 4.71 1.04 -16.67
C VAL A 22 5.95 0.13 -16.70
N TYR A 23 6.33 -0.45 -15.55
CA TYR A 23 7.47 -1.38 -15.51
C TYR A 23 7.26 -2.67 -16.29
N TYR A 24 6.03 -3.12 -16.48
CA TYR A 24 5.74 -4.25 -17.36
C TYR A 24 5.93 -3.89 -18.83
N ILE A 25 5.44 -2.72 -19.25
CA ILE A 25 5.61 -2.23 -20.63
C ILE A 25 7.10 -2.03 -20.97
N THR A 26 7.91 -1.59 -20.01
CA THR A 26 9.37 -1.45 -20.20
C THR A 26 10.15 -2.76 -20.03
N GLY A 27 9.49 -3.91 -19.85
CA GLY A 27 10.13 -5.22 -19.69
C GLY A 27 10.84 -5.44 -18.35
N LEU A 28 10.64 -4.56 -17.37
CA LEU A 28 11.30 -4.62 -16.06
C LEU A 28 10.57 -5.54 -15.08
N VAL A 29 9.27 -5.74 -15.24
CA VAL A 29 8.42 -6.58 -14.36
C VAL A 29 7.63 -7.58 -15.20
N TYR A 30 7.47 -8.81 -14.71
CA TYR A 30 6.66 -9.84 -15.36
C TYR A 30 5.16 -9.64 -15.09
N LEU A 31 4.30 -10.23 -15.94
CA LEU A 31 2.85 -10.15 -15.82
C LEU A 31 2.34 -10.55 -14.42
N ARG A 32 2.91 -11.62 -13.82
CA ARG A 32 2.57 -12.03 -12.44
C ARG A 32 2.82 -10.91 -11.43
N GLY A 33 3.93 -10.18 -11.56
CA GLY A 33 4.25 -9.05 -10.72
C GLY A 33 3.21 -7.93 -10.81
N VAL A 34 2.67 -7.69 -12.01
CA VAL A 34 1.57 -6.73 -12.25
C VAL A 34 0.29 -7.19 -11.56
N ILE A 35 -0.08 -8.46 -11.71
CA ILE A 35 -1.29 -9.02 -11.08
C ILE A 35 -1.24 -8.86 -9.56
N TYR A 36 -0.13 -9.22 -8.92
CA TYR A 36 0.02 -9.04 -7.47
C TYR A 36 -0.04 -7.57 -7.05
N GLY A 37 0.51 -6.66 -7.86
CA GLY A 37 0.41 -5.24 -7.56
C GLY A 37 -0.97 -4.65 -7.79
N LEU A 38 -1.74 -5.18 -8.74
CA LEU A 38 -3.14 -4.84 -8.91
C LEU A 38 -3.97 -5.28 -7.71
N ILE A 39 -3.76 -6.51 -7.23
CA ILE A 39 -4.43 -7.01 -6.02
C ILE A 39 -4.09 -6.11 -4.82
N ALA A 40 -2.81 -5.83 -4.58
CA ALA A 40 -2.37 -4.97 -3.49
C ALA A 40 -2.92 -3.53 -3.62
N GLY A 41 -2.91 -2.97 -4.82
CA GLY A 41 -3.43 -1.63 -5.09
C GLY A 41 -4.94 -1.54 -4.86
N VAL A 42 -5.71 -2.50 -5.35
CA VAL A 42 -7.16 -2.56 -5.12
C VAL A 42 -7.47 -2.72 -3.63
N LEU A 43 -6.79 -3.64 -2.94
CA LEU A 43 -6.99 -3.85 -1.50
C LEU A 43 -6.70 -2.58 -0.69
N THR A 44 -5.54 -1.97 -0.88
CA THR A 44 -5.15 -0.75 -0.16
C THR A 44 -6.07 0.42 -0.49
N THR A 45 -6.47 0.59 -1.75
CA THR A 45 -7.44 1.62 -2.17
C THR A 45 -8.79 1.43 -1.48
N CYS A 46 -9.36 0.22 -1.52
CA CYS A 46 -10.63 -0.11 -0.87
C CYS A 46 -10.58 0.14 0.64
N ILE A 47 -9.48 -0.24 1.30
CA ILE A 47 -9.26 0.00 2.73
C ILE A 47 -9.16 1.48 3.03
N GLY A 48 -8.46 2.27 2.20
CA GLY A 48 -8.38 3.72 2.34
C GLY A 48 -9.75 4.38 2.26
N VAL A 49 -10.59 3.95 1.31
CA VAL A 49 -11.99 4.40 1.18
C VAL A 49 -12.82 4.01 2.40
N LEU A 50 -12.64 2.78 2.91
CA LEU A 50 -13.35 2.31 4.10
C LEU A 50 -12.94 3.13 5.33
N ALA A 51 -11.64 3.34 5.57
CA ALA A 51 -11.15 4.19 6.65
C ALA A 51 -11.67 5.64 6.53
N LEU A 52 -11.78 6.18 5.31
CA LEU A 52 -12.37 7.50 5.08
C LEU A 52 -13.86 7.55 5.45
N LYS A 53 -14.62 6.49 5.16
CA LYS A 53 -16.02 6.36 5.59
C LYS A 53 -16.12 6.31 7.12
N GLU A 54 -15.26 5.54 7.77
CA GLU A 54 -15.20 5.45 9.24
C GLU A 54 -14.91 6.80 9.88
N TYR A 55 -13.97 7.55 9.32
CA TYR A 55 -13.66 8.89 9.79
C TYR A 55 -14.85 9.85 9.69
N LYS A 56 -15.66 9.75 8.63
CA LYS A 56 -16.86 10.56 8.46
C LYS A 56 -18.00 10.16 9.41
N GLY A 57 -18.24 8.86 9.57
CA GLY A 57 -19.40 8.30 10.27
C GLY A 57 -19.17 7.88 11.72
N ALA A 58 -17.97 8.08 12.29
CA ALA A 58 -17.61 7.66 13.65
C ALA A 58 -17.94 6.18 13.95
N SER A 59 -17.73 5.29 12.97
CA SER A 59 -17.93 3.85 13.14
C SER A 59 -16.67 3.17 13.72
N LYS A 60 -16.75 1.85 13.95
CA LYS A 60 -15.61 1.03 14.40
C LYS A 60 -14.37 1.27 13.52
N PRO A 61 -13.14 1.32 14.08
CA PRO A 61 -11.92 1.68 13.36
C PRO A 61 -11.29 0.49 12.62
N VAL A 62 -12.09 -0.32 11.92
CA VAL A 62 -11.63 -1.56 11.28
C VAL A 62 -10.75 -1.24 10.08
N GLY A 63 -11.17 -0.30 9.24
CA GLY A 63 -10.42 0.20 8.08
C GLY A 63 -9.11 0.85 8.46
N HIS A 64 -9.07 1.57 9.57
CA HIS A 64 -7.83 2.16 10.10
C HIS A 64 -6.82 1.09 10.51
N TRP A 65 -7.28 0.02 11.15
CA TRP A 65 -6.43 -1.14 11.47
C TRP A 65 -5.94 -1.86 10.21
N LEU A 66 -6.85 -2.13 9.27
CA LEU A 66 -6.50 -2.77 8.00
C LEU A 66 -5.54 -1.92 7.16
N ALA A 67 -5.64 -0.59 7.24
CA ALA A 67 -4.76 0.34 6.53
C ALA A 67 -3.30 0.25 6.97
N ALA A 68 -3.05 -0.16 8.22
CA ALA A 68 -1.70 -0.44 8.70
C ALA A 68 -1.30 -1.90 8.42
N LEU A 69 -2.21 -2.84 8.64
CA LEU A 69 -1.92 -4.27 8.56
C LEU A 69 -1.58 -4.75 7.14
N ILE A 70 -2.34 -4.30 6.13
CA ILE A 70 -2.14 -4.79 4.76
C ILE A 70 -0.79 -4.35 4.18
N PRO A 71 -0.39 -3.05 4.23
CA PRO A 71 0.95 -2.64 3.82
C PRO A 71 2.05 -3.37 4.61
N LEU A 72 1.85 -3.61 5.91
CA LEU A 72 2.82 -4.35 6.73
C LEU A 72 3.03 -5.80 6.28
N ILE A 73 1.98 -6.47 5.79
CA ILE A 73 2.07 -7.82 5.20
C ILE A 73 2.72 -7.78 3.82
N ILE A 74 2.48 -6.72 3.04
CA ILE A 74 3.04 -6.55 1.68
C ILE A 74 4.57 -6.46 1.72
N ILE A 75 5.15 -5.79 2.73
CA ILE A 75 6.61 -5.60 2.87
C ILE A 75 7.40 -6.92 2.85
N PRO A 76 7.12 -7.94 3.70
CA PRO A 76 7.83 -9.21 3.63
C PRO A 76 7.33 -10.12 2.49
N LEU A 77 6.07 -9.98 2.08
CA LEU A 77 5.48 -10.85 1.06
C LEU A 77 6.03 -10.56 -0.34
N THR A 78 6.26 -9.28 -0.67
CA THR A 78 6.78 -8.86 -1.97
C THR A 78 8.14 -9.48 -2.30
N PRO A 79 9.19 -9.35 -1.48
CA PRO A 79 10.48 -9.98 -1.74
C PRO A 79 10.38 -11.51 -1.71
N ALA A 80 9.55 -12.11 -0.85
CA ALA A 80 9.36 -13.56 -0.82
C ALA A 80 8.79 -14.10 -2.15
N ILE A 81 7.76 -13.46 -2.70
CA ILE A 81 7.18 -13.81 -4.01
C ILE A 81 8.21 -13.61 -5.13
N MET A 82 8.99 -12.52 -5.06
CA MET A 82 10.01 -12.24 -6.09
C MET A 82 11.13 -13.29 -6.07
N VAL A 83 11.67 -13.64 -4.90
CA VAL A 83 12.69 -14.69 -4.76
C VAL A 83 12.17 -16.04 -5.23
N TYR A 84 10.93 -16.39 -4.88
CA TYR A 84 10.33 -17.66 -5.31
C TYR A 84 10.15 -17.76 -6.83
N ASN A 85 9.76 -16.69 -7.51
CA ASN A 85 9.51 -16.71 -8.96
C ASN A 85 10.76 -16.45 -9.82
N LEU A 86 11.73 -15.67 -9.33
CA LEU A 86 12.91 -15.25 -10.11
C LEU A 86 14.18 -16.01 -9.74
N GLY A 87 14.21 -16.64 -8.57
CA GLY A 87 15.45 -17.12 -7.95
C GLY A 87 16.24 -15.98 -7.30
N GLN A 88 17.07 -16.34 -6.31
CA GLN A 88 17.76 -15.38 -5.45
C GLN A 88 18.78 -14.51 -6.20
N GLY A 89 19.49 -15.07 -7.18
CA GLY A 89 20.53 -14.35 -7.94
C GLY A 89 19.98 -13.24 -8.84
N ILE A 90 18.96 -13.56 -9.65
CA ILE A 90 18.33 -12.59 -10.57
C ILE A 90 17.65 -11.45 -9.78
N PHE A 91 17.03 -11.79 -8.64
CA PHE A 91 16.41 -10.82 -7.76
C PHE A 91 17.41 -9.76 -7.24
N GLN A 92 18.57 -10.20 -6.74
CA GLN A 92 19.58 -9.30 -6.15
C GLN A 92 20.25 -8.40 -7.19
N ILE A 93 20.44 -8.86 -8.41
CA ILE A 93 21.17 -8.11 -9.45
C ILE A 93 20.27 -7.12 -10.17
N GLU A 94 19.04 -7.50 -10.50
CA GLU A 94 18.23 -6.73 -11.46
C GLU A 94 17.02 -6.02 -10.86
N LYS A 95 16.50 -6.51 -9.72
CA LYS A 95 15.15 -6.12 -9.25
C LYS A 95 15.14 -5.43 -7.88
N MET A 96 16.30 -5.28 -7.24
CA MET A 96 16.43 -4.60 -5.93
C MET A 96 15.93 -3.15 -5.96
N THR A 97 16.26 -2.38 -6.99
CA THR A 97 15.80 -0.98 -7.10
C THR A 97 14.27 -0.90 -7.19
N ILE A 98 13.67 -1.81 -7.96
CA ILE A 98 12.21 -1.90 -8.12
C ILE A 98 11.55 -2.27 -6.79
N LEU A 99 12.11 -3.24 -6.07
CA LEU A 99 11.67 -3.62 -4.73
C LEU A 99 11.70 -2.40 -3.80
N VAL A 100 12.84 -1.72 -3.69
CA VAL A 100 13.01 -0.55 -2.80
C VAL A 100 11.94 0.50 -3.07
N ILE A 101 11.64 0.81 -4.33
CA ILE A 101 10.59 1.79 -4.67
C ILE A 101 9.22 1.33 -4.14
N PHE A 102 8.84 0.07 -4.34
CA PHE A 102 7.56 -0.44 -3.87
C PHE A 102 7.48 -0.57 -2.34
N GLU A 103 8.58 -0.94 -1.70
CA GLU A 103 8.71 -0.95 -0.24
C GLU A 103 8.57 0.46 0.34
N CYS A 104 9.17 1.48 -0.30
CA CYS A 104 9.00 2.88 0.10
C CYS A 104 7.53 3.33 0.01
N ILE A 105 6.78 2.89 -1.01
CA ILE A 105 5.34 3.16 -1.10
C ILE A 105 4.59 2.50 0.05
N ALA A 106 4.87 1.22 0.33
CA ALA A 106 4.22 0.48 1.42
C ALA A 106 4.52 1.10 2.80
N ILE A 107 5.79 1.46 3.07
CA ILE A 107 6.20 2.17 4.30
C ILE A 107 5.48 3.52 4.41
N THR A 108 5.38 4.27 3.31
CA THR A 108 4.64 5.54 3.30
C THR A 108 3.16 5.33 3.64
N GLN A 109 2.53 4.27 3.10
CA GLN A 109 1.16 3.90 3.46
C GLN A 109 1.02 3.56 4.96
N ILE A 110 1.98 2.85 5.56
CA ILE A 110 1.99 2.57 7.01
C ILE A 110 2.05 3.88 7.82
N ILE A 111 2.96 4.79 7.46
CA ILE A 111 3.08 6.09 8.14
C ILE A 111 1.76 6.86 8.05
N LEU A 112 1.14 6.91 6.86
CA LEU A 112 -0.15 7.56 6.67
C LEU A 112 -1.26 6.88 7.48
N ALA A 113 -1.27 5.54 7.58
CA ALA A 113 -2.25 4.81 8.38
C ALA A 113 -2.15 5.13 9.89
N PHE A 114 -0.94 5.29 10.42
CA PHE A 114 -0.73 5.76 11.79
C PHE A 114 -1.23 7.19 11.98
N LEU A 115 -0.97 8.08 11.03
CA LEU A 115 -1.47 9.46 11.06
C LEU A 115 -3.00 9.51 10.99
N MET A 116 -3.63 8.71 10.13
CA MET A 116 -5.09 8.56 10.05
C MET A 116 -5.67 8.09 11.39
N SER A 117 -5.05 7.09 12.01
CA SER A 117 -5.49 6.55 13.30
C SER A 117 -5.38 7.56 14.44
N LYS A 118 -4.30 8.35 14.46
CA LYS A 118 -4.12 9.45 15.42
C LYS A 118 -5.18 10.52 15.23
N ASP A 119 -5.48 10.87 13.98
CA ASP A 119 -6.48 11.89 13.64
C ASP A 119 -7.91 11.45 14.01
N LEU A 120 -8.26 10.18 13.77
CA LEU A 120 -9.54 9.60 14.22
C LEU A 120 -9.68 9.66 15.75
N LYS A 121 -8.64 9.27 16.50
CA LYS A 121 -8.64 9.33 17.97
C LYS A 121 -8.84 10.76 18.48
N ASN A 122 -8.16 11.74 17.88
CA ASN A 122 -8.31 13.14 18.25
C ASN A 122 -9.73 13.66 17.96
N LYS A 123 -10.33 13.26 16.83
CA LYS A 123 -11.71 13.62 16.50
C LYS A 123 -12.71 13.05 17.51
N LEU A 124 -12.55 11.79 17.90
CA LEU A 124 -13.41 11.13 18.90
C LEU A 124 -13.25 11.71 20.32
N ARG A 125 -12.11 12.33 20.63
CA ARG A 125 -11.86 12.96 21.95
C ARG A 125 -12.44 14.37 22.05
N ASN A 126 -12.53 15.09 20.93
CA ASN A 126 -12.87 16.51 20.88
C ASN A 126 -14.30 16.80 20.36
N GLY A 127 -15.04 15.78 19.92
CA GLY A 127 -16.43 15.87 19.46
C GLY A 127 -17.35 15.11 20.39
#